data_AF-A0A084TDU7-F1
#
_entry.id   AF-A0A084TDU7-F1
#
_cell.length_a   1.000
_cell.length_b   1.000
_cell.length_c   1.000
_cell.angle_alpha   90.00
_cell.angle_beta   90.00
_cell.angle_gamma   90.00
#
_symmetry.space_group_name_H-M   'P 1'
#
loop_
_entity.id
_entity.type
_entity.pdbx_description
1 polymer ?
#
loop_
_entity_poly.entity_id
_entity_poly.type
_entity_poly.pdbx_seq_one_letter_code
_entity_poly.pdbx_strand_id
1 'polypeptide(L)'
;MSRSYPFLATLLFLFVGSVFAEPESSHLSGGKTTVKKEGPNAYSMPAANLPMSKRLDFSVGNSFFRNPWVQAPASTDARDGLGPLFNTNGCQNCHIKDGRGHPPEANDQHAVSMLVRLSIPAVTAQQKAAYELDGVIPEPTYGGQLQDFALPNMQSEGQIDITYDEVAVRFKDGTVVMLRKPNLKIVELAYGDMHPDVLMSARVAPPMIGLGLLESIPESTILAFAEAQKADNSSVTGKPNYVMDVRTQKMALGRFGWKAGQPNLMQQNAAAFNGDVGLTSSLFPSENCTSNQDVCTAQHSGGDPEVSDKILNFVEFYTQHLAVPQRRNIDDPLVVAGEKLFNNVGCQNCHRTGIQTGTQEGLPAISNQTIHPYTDMLLHDMGEGLSDNRPEYAASGREWRTAPLWGIGYTEEVNGHTYFLHDGRARNLTEAILWHGGEAEAAKQNVLALSKSERDALLAFLNSL
;
A
#
# COMPACT_ATOMS: atom_id res chain seq x y z
N MET A 1 -54.14 -36.31 46.09
CA MET A 1 -53.02 -36.60 45.16
C MET A 1 -53.24 -35.78 43.89
N SER A 2 -52.71 -34.57 43.83
CA SER A 2 -52.78 -33.69 42.65
C SER A 2 -51.34 -33.42 42.21
N ARG A 3 -51.01 -33.80 40.97
CA ARG A 3 -49.67 -33.66 40.39
C ARG A 3 -49.57 -32.31 39.69
N SER A 4 -48.59 -31.52 40.11
CA SER A 4 -48.13 -30.30 39.44
C SER A 4 -47.30 -30.66 38.19
N TYR A 5 -47.59 -30.02 37.06
CA TYR A 5 -46.74 -30.02 35.87
C TYR A 5 -45.94 -28.71 35.81
N PRO A 6 -44.63 -28.72 35.54
CA PRO A 6 -43.90 -27.50 35.24
C PRO A 6 -44.02 -27.18 33.73
N PHE A 7 -44.38 -25.94 33.42
CA PHE A 7 -44.25 -25.37 32.09
C PHE A 7 -42.77 -25.17 31.78
N LEU A 8 -42.25 -25.85 30.75
CA LEU A 8 -40.94 -25.57 30.19
C LEU A 8 -41.10 -24.54 29.06
N ALA A 9 -40.54 -23.36 29.27
CA ALA A 9 -40.44 -22.30 28.28
C ALA A 9 -39.47 -22.72 27.15
N THR A 10 -39.90 -22.60 25.90
CA THR A 10 -38.99 -22.69 24.75
C THR A 10 -38.83 -21.28 24.19
N LEU A 11 -37.76 -20.59 24.60
CA LEU A 11 -37.33 -19.35 23.96
C LEU A 11 -36.66 -19.72 22.63
N LEU A 12 -37.31 -19.39 21.52
CA LEU A 12 -36.73 -19.51 20.19
C LEU A 12 -35.72 -18.35 20.01
N PHE A 13 -34.43 -18.62 20.18
CA PHE A 13 -33.37 -17.70 19.77
C PHE A 13 -33.30 -17.72 18.23
N LEU A 14 -33.85 -16.68 17.60
CA LEU A 14 -33.59 -16.37 16.19
C LEU A 14 -32.13 -15.90 16.07
N PHE A 15 -31.25 -16.82 15.65
CA PHE A 15 -29.94 -16.46 15.11
C PHE A 15 -30.16 -15.68 13.81
N VAL A 16 -30.07 -14.35 13.88
CA VAL A 16 -29.86 -13.52 12.69
C VAL A 16 -28.37 -13.64 12.36
N GLY A 17 -28.00 -14.72 11.68
CA GLY A 17 -26.74 -14.79 10.98
C GLY A 17 -26.82 -13.86 9.79
N SER A 18 -26.21 -12.68 9.90
CA SER A 18 -25.92 -11.83 8.74
C SER A 18 -24.87 -12.55 7.91
N VAL A 19 -25.30 -13.52 7.10
CA VAL A 19 -24.52 -14.00 5.97
C VAL A 19 -24.48 -12.83 5.00
N PHE A 20 -23.41 -12.04 5.05
CA PHE A 20 -23.08 -11.11 3.98
C PHE A 20 -22.82 -11.97 2.75
N ALA A 21 -23.86 -12.23 1.95
CA ALA A 21 -23.66 -12.77 0.61
C ALA A 21 -22.83 -11.73 -0.14
N GLU A 22 -21.61 -12.11 -0.54
CA GLU A 22 -20.79 -11.23 -1.36
C GLU A 22 -21.59 -10.90 -2.64
N PRO A 23 -21.66 -9.63 -3.06
CA PRO A 23 -22.37 -9.24 -4.27
C PRO A 23 -21.83 -10.02 -5.47
N GLU A 24 -22.69 -10.29 -6.46
CA GLU A 24 -22.29 -10.94 -7.71
C GLU A 24 -21.08 -10.25 -8.35
N SER A 25 -20.22 -11.05 -9.00
CA SER A 25 -19.09 -10.58 -9.81
C SER A 25 -19.56 -9.46 -10.74
N SER A 26 -18.95 -8.28 -10.60
CA SER A 26 -19.27 -7.09 -11.37
C SER A 26 -18.06 -6.62 -12.16
N HIS A 27 -18.29 -6.16 -13.40
CA HIS A 27 -17.28 -5.41 -14.15
C HIS A 27 -16.91 -4.08 -13.47
N LEU A 28 -17.76 -3.56 -12.58
CA LEU A 28 -17.61 -2.24 -11.96
C LEU A 28 -16.77 -2.30 -10.67
N SER A 29 -15.48 -2.57 -10.79
CA SER A 29 -14.56 -2.73 -9.64
C SER A 29 -14.58 -1.53 -8.67
N GLY A 30 -14.72 -0.30 -9.18
CA GLY A 30 -14.85 0.94 -8.39
C GLY A 30 -16.29 1.47 -8.28
N GLY A 31 -17.32 0.65 -8.50
CA GLY A 31 -18.70 1.11 -8.56
C GLY A 31 -18.92 2.11 -9.71
N LYS A 32 -19.63 3.21 -9.46
CA LYS A 32 -19.89 4.24 -10.48
C LYS A 32 -18.64 5.04 -10.87
N THR A 33 -17.54 4.90 -10.15
CA THR A 33 -16.26 5.54 -10.49
C THR A 33 -15.47 4.78 -11.56
N THR A 34 -15.84 3.52 -11.82
CA THR A 34 -15.12 2.61 -12.73
C THR A 34 -14.98 3.17 -14.14
N VAL A 35 -13.81 3.01 -14.75
CA VAL A 35 -13.51 3.43 -16.14
C VAL A 35 -13.24 2.24 -17.05
N LYS A 36 -13.45 2.42 -18.36
CA LYS A 36 -13.19 1.39 -19.39
C LYS A 36 -11.87 1.61 -20.13
N LYS A 37 -10.86 2.15 -19.44
CA LYS A 37 -9.58 2.50 -20.05
C LYS A 37 -8.62 1.31 -19.96
N GLU A 38 -7.99 1.01 -21.08
CA GLU A 38 -6.96 -0.02 -21.22
C GLU A 38 -5.65 0.59 -21.73
N GLY A 39 -4.62 -0.24 -21.72
CA GLY A 39 -3.27 0.05 -22.18
C GLY A 39 -2.48 0.89 -21.17
N PRO A 40 -1.42 1.57 -21.62
CA PRO A 40 -0.47 2.22 -20.73
C PRO A 40 -1.02 3.38 -19.90
N ASN A 41 -2.29 3.76 -20.06
CA ASN A 41 -2.94 4.83 -19.31
C ASN A 41 -4.19 4.33 -18.56
N ALA A 42 -4.31 3.01 -18.31
CA ALA A 42 -5.45 2.42 -17.62
C ALA A 42 -5.70 3.01 -16.23
N TYR A 43 -4.63 3.43 -15.54
CA TYR A 43 -4.69 3.99 -14.19
C TYR A 43 -4.80 5.52 -14.13
N SER A 44 -4.70 6.24 -15.25
CA SER A 44 -4.57 7.70 -15.26
C SER A 44 -5.88 8.46 -15.50
N MET A 45 -7.02 7.79 -15.30
CA MET A 45 -8.35 8.37 -15.55
C MET A 45 -8.98 8.90 -14.26
N PRO A 46 -9.68 10.06 -14.32
CA PRO A 46 -10.53 10.48 -13.22
C PRO A 46 -11.74 9.53 -13.07
N ALA A 47 -12.28 9.44 -11.86
CA ALA A 47 -13.52 8.74 -11.54
C ALA A 47 -14.62 9.06 -12.57
N ALA A 48 -15.25 8.02 -13.12
CA ALA A 48 -16.17 8.18 -14.26
C ALA A 48 -17.38 9.07 -13.95
N ASN A 49 -17.89 9.02 -12.72
CA ASN A 49 -18.98 9.84 -12.21
C ASN A 49 -18.54 11.22 -11.69
N LEU A 50 -17.26 11.59 -11.81
CA LEU A 50 -16.78 12.91 -11.41
C LEU A 50 -17.36 13.97 -12.36
N PRO A 51 -18.07 15.00 -11.84
CA PRO A 51 -18.68 16.02 -12.67
C PRO A 51 -17.62 16.81 -13.45
N MET A 52 -18.00 17.27 -14.64
CA MET A 52 -17.08 18.02 -15.52
C MET A 52 -16.44 19.22 -14.84
N SER A 53 -17.18 19.92 -13.96
CA SER A 53 -16.67 21.07 -13.18
C SER A 53 -15.49 20.71 -12.26
N LYS A 54 -15.36 19.43 -11.87
CA LYS A 54 -14.30 18.93 -10.99
C LYS A 54 -13.15 18.25 -11.73
N ARG A 55 -13.27 18.02 -13.04
CA ARG A 55 -12.18 17.46 -13.84
C ARG A 55 -11.01 18.43 -14.02
N LEU A 56 -11.25 19.74 -13.92
CA LEU A 56 -10.19 20.73 -13.87
C LEU A 56 -9.36 20.59 -12.59
N ASP A 57 -10.01 20.53 -11.43
CA ASP A 57 -9.34 20.30 -10.13
C ASP A 57 -8.48 19.02 -10.16
N PHE A 58 -9.03 17.93 -10.70
CA PHE A 58 -8.30 16.68 -10.90
C PHE A 58 -7.05 16.87 -11.80
N SER A 59 -7.18 17.61 -12.90
CA SER A 59 -6.07 17.85 -13.83
C SER A 59 -4.99 18.75 -13.21
N VAL A 60 -5.38 19.70 -12.36
CA VAL A 60 -4.45 20.53 -11.60
C VAL A 60 -3.68 19.68 -10.59
N GLY A 61 -4.36 18.82 -9.83
CA GLY A 61 -3.71 17.89 -8.90
C GLY A 61 -2.74 16.94 -9.61
N ASN A 62 -3.16 16.34 -10.73
CA ASN A 62 -2.29 15.53 -11.58
C ASN A 62 -1.03 16.30 -12.01
N SER A 63 -1.17 17.59 -12.34
CA SER A 63 -0.03 18.42 -12.73
C SER A 63 1.02 18.51 -11.60
N PHE A 64 0.62 18.64 -10.34
CA PHE A 64 1.55 18.63 -9.21
C PHE A 64 2.08 17.24 -8.86
N PHE A 65 1.30 16.19 -9.12
CA PHE A 65 1.73 14.81 -8.92
C PHE A 65 2.79 14.36 -9.93
N ARG A 66 2.64 14.77 -11.19
CA ARG A 66 3.48 14.30 -12.30
C ARG A 66 4.74 15.11 -12.53
N ASN A 67 4.66 16.42 -12.43
CA ASN A 67 5.76 17.27 -12.87
C ASN A 67 6.79 17.43 -11.75
N PRO A 68 8.08 17.53 -12.10
CA PRO A 68 9.14 17.62 -11.12
C PRO A 68 9.09 18.94 -10.35
N TRP A 69 9.46 18.86 -9.07
CA TRP A 69 9.89 19.98 -8.24
C TRP A 69 11.34 20.33 -8.58
N VAL A 70 11.70 21.60 -8.37
CA VAL A 70 13.00 22.13 -8.76
C VAL A 70 13.72 22.75 -7.56
N GLN A 71 15.05 22.75 -7.63
CA GLN A 71 15.91 23.36 -6.60
C GLN A 71 15.65 24.86 -6.48
N ALA A 72 15.56 25.34 -5.24
CA ALA A 72 15.45 26.75 -4.93
C ALA A 72 16.79 27.51 -5.04
N PRO A 73 16.77 28.79 -5.44
CA PRO A 73 15.60 29.53 -5.94
C PRO A 73 15.32 29.24 -7.43
N ALA A 74 14.06 29.02 -7.78
CA ALA A 74 13.63 28.81 -9.16
C ALA A 74 12.72 29.93 -9.67
N SER A 75 12.65 30.12 -11.00
CA SER A 75 11.69 31.05 -11.62
C SER A 75 10.25 30.55 -11.62
N THR A 76 10.01 29.34 -11.11
CA THR A 76 8.70 28.68 -11.06
C THR A 76 8.22 28.55 -9.63
N ASP A 77 7.69 29.64 -9.08
CA ASP A 77 7.31 29.78 -7.66
C ASP A 77 6.43 28.64 -7.13
N ALA A 78 5.57 28.05 -7.97
CA ALA A 78 4.61 27.03 -7.53
C ALA A 78 5.21 25.62 -7.36
N ARG A 79 6.48 25.39 -7.75
CA ARG A 79 7.18 24.09 -7.64
C ARG A 79 8.63 24.23 -7.17
N ASP A 80 8.89 25.33 -6.49
CA ASP A 80 10.20 25.63 -5.95
C ASP A 80 10.43 24.90 -4.62
N GLY A 81 11.70 24.60 -4.31
CA GLY A 81 12.10 24.08 -3.00
C GLY A 81 12.38 22.59 -2.91
N LEU A 82 12.65 21.89 -4.03
CA LEU A 82 13.11 20.49 -3.97
C LEU A 82 14.22 20.33 -2.91
N GLY A 83 14.03 19.38 -1.99
CA GLY A 83 14.94 19.18 -0.88
C GLY A 83 16.35 18.83 -1.32
N PRO A 84 17.38 19.09 -0.49
CA PRO A 84 18.76 18.76 -0.82
C PRO A 84 19.03 17.26 -0.89
N LEU A 85 18.28 16.48 -0.13
CA LEU A 85 18.28 15.02 -0.10
C LEU A 85 16.86 14.55 -0.39
N PHE A 86 16.71 13.63 -1.34
CA PHE A 86 15.41 13.15 -1.80
C PHE A 86 15.53 11.72 -2.37
N ASN A 87 14.41 11.06 -2.66
CA ASN A 87 14.36 9.83 -3.45
C ASN A 87 13.89 10.11 -4.89
N THR A 88 13.04 11.12 -5.06
CA THR A 88 12.59 11.58 -6.37
C THR A 88 12.17 13.06 -6.33
N ASN A 89 12.17 13.72 -7.49
CA ASN A 89 11.63 15.07 -7.62
C ASN A 89 10.14 15.13 -8.01
N GLY A 90 9.45 13.99 -8.10
CA GLY A 90 8.02 13.97 -8.42
C GLY A 90 7.36 12.61 -8.13
N CYS A 91 6.12 12.63 -7.63
CA CYS A 91 5.43 11.44 -7.16
C CYS A 91 5.27 10.38 -8.26
N GLN A 92 4.99 10.79 -9.50
CA GLN A 92 4.81 9.86 -10.62
C GLN A 92 6.09 9.10 -11.02
N ASN A 93 7.28 9.55 -10.62
CA ASN A 93 8.51 8.79 -10.89
C ASN A 93 8.57 7.51 -10.05
N CYS A 94 8.04 7.56 -8.81
CA CYS A 94 7.82 6.37 -7.99
C CYS A 94 6.57 5.61 -8.45
N HIS A 95 5.46 6.32 -8.60
CA HIS A 95 4.17 5.79 -9.02
C HIS A 95 4.04 5.83 -10.55
N ILE A 96 4.82 5.00 -11.24
CA ILE A 96 4.97 5.02 -12.70
C ILE A 96 3.60 4.93 -13.37
N LYS A 97 3.17 6.04 -14.01
CA LYS A 97 1.83 6.20 -14.61
C LYS A 97 0.68 5.80 -13.67
N ASP A 98 0.76 6.22 -12.41
CA ASP A 98 -0.20 5.90 -11.35
C ASP A 98 -0.22 4.42 -10.96
N GLY A 99 0.72 3.65 -11.52
CA GLY A 99 0.93 2.24 -11.26
C GLY A 99 2.01 1.99 -10.23
N ARG A 100 2.63 0.82 -10.35
CA ARG A 100 3.57 0.30 -9.38
C ARG A 100 5.02 0.66 -9.75
N GLY A 101 5.85 0.85 -8.74
CA GLY A 101 7.30 0.92 -8.89
C GLY A 101 7.97 -0.46 -9.06
N HIS A 102 9.29 -0.46 -9.10
CA HIS A 102 10.13 -1.65 -9.22
C HIS A 102 11.42 -1.50 -8.40
N PRO A 103 12.06 -2.62 -8.01
CA PRO A 103 13.45 -2.59 -7.53
C PRO A 103 14.40 -2.06 -8.62
N PRO A 104 15.59 -1.56 -8.26
CA PRO A 104 16.61 -1.18 -9.23
C PRO A 104 17.05 -2.41 -10.06
N GLU A 105 17.34 -2.19 -11.35
CA GLU A 105 17.91 -3.19 -12.24
C GLU A 105 19.46 -3.15 -12.23
N ALA A 106 20.12 -4.15 -12.82
CA ALA A 106 21.56 -4.42 -12.66
C ALA A 106 22.53 -3.31 -13.13
N ASN A 107 22.02 -2.19 -13.66
CA ASN A 107 22.82 -1.02 -14.05
C ASN A 107 22.22 0.31 -13.56
N ASP A 108 21.17 0.26 -12.75
CA ASP A 108 20.59 1.48 -12.18
C ASP A 108 21.51 2.00 -11.07
N GLN A 109 21.84 3.29 -11.12
CA GLN A 109 22.61 3.94 -10.05
C GLN A 109 21.74 4.30 -8.83
N HIS A 110 20.42 4.30 -9.01
CA HIS A 110 19.46 4.73 -7.99
C HIS A 110 18.18 3.92 -8.06
N ALA A 111 17.49 3.79 -6.93
CA ALA A 111 16.27 3.02 -6.80
C ALA A 111 15.03 3.92 -6.92
N VAL A 112 14.89 4.68 -8.03
CA VAL A 112 13.89 5.77 -8.19
C VAL A 112 12.46 5.42 -7.74
N SER A 113 12.02 4.17 -7.86
CA SER A 113 10.65 3.75 -7.49
C SER A 113 10.59 2.70 -6.35
N MET A 114 11.71 2.54 -5.63
CA MET A 114 11.85 1.75 -4.41
C MET A 114 12.56 2.58 -3.33
N LEU A 115 11.93 2.73 -2.17
CA LEU A 115 12.54 3.37 -1.01
C LEU A 115 12.99 2.33 0.02
N VAL A 116 13.93 2.71 0.90
CA VAL A 116 14.32 1.91 2.06
C VAL A 116 14.00 2.67 3.34
N ARG A 117 13.05 2.15 4.13
CA ARG A 117 12.76 2.69 5.47
C ARG A 117 13.81 2.22 6.46
N LEU A 118 14.26 3.14 7.31
CA LEU A 118 15.27 2.93 8.33
C LEU A 118 14.66 3.11 9.73
N SER A 119 15.14 2.34 10.69
CA SER A 119 14.83 2.51 12.12
C SER A 119 15.80 1.72 12.99
N ILE A 120 15.73 1.91 14.29
CA ILE A 120 16.36 1.05 15.29
C ILE A 120 15.32 0.46 16.25
N PRO A 121 15.61 -0.65 16.94
CA PRO A 121 14.77 -1.16 18.02
C PRO A 121 14.61 -0.12 19.14
N ALA A 122 13.39 0.01 19.67
CA ALA A 122 13.12 0.84 20.85
C ALA A 122 13.55 0.12 22.14
N VAL A 123 14.75 0.43 22.66
CA VAL A 123 15.33 -0.26 23.82
C VAL A 123 15.18 0.54 25.12
N THR A 124 15.37 1.86 25.07
CA THR A 124 15.26 2.73 26.25
C THR A 124 13.79 3.08 26.56
N ALA A 125 13.53 3.55 27.78
CA ALA A 125 12.17 3.99 28.16
C ALA A 125 11.69 5.16 27.29
N GLN A 126 12.60 6.09 26.97
CA GLN A 126 12.33 7.25 26.11
C GLN A 126 12.02 6.81 24.68
N GLN A 127 12.80 5.87 24.13
CA GLN A 127 12.52 5.31 22.82
C GLN A 127 11.20 4.55 22.80
N LYS A 128 10.86 3.79 23.84
CA LYS A 128 9.56 3.09 23.90
C LYS A 128 8.39 4.07 23.92
N ALA A 129 8.50 5.15 24.68
CA ALA A 129 7.48 6.19 24.71
C ALA A 129 7.34 6.92 23.37
N ALA A 130 8.46 7.24 22.70
CA ALA A 130 8.44 7.82 21.35
C ALA A 130 7.85 6.84 20.33
N TYR A 131 8.21 5.56 20.40
CA TYR A 131 7.70 4.51 19.51
C TYR A 131 6.17 4.37 19.60
N GLU A 132 5.59 4.49 20.81
CA GLU A 132 4.14 4.44 20.99
C GLU A 132 3.39 5.57 20.26
N LEU A 133 4.06 6.72 20.04
CA LEU A 133 3.50 7.89 19.38
C LEU A 133 3.82 7.92 17.88
N ASP A 134 5.09 7.70 17.52
CA ASP A 134 5.62 7.88 16.17
C ASP A 134 5.59 6.58 15.35
N GLY A 135 5.39 5.44 16.02
CA GLY A 135 5.34 4.11 15.44
C GLY A 135 6.68 3.49 15.07
N VAL A 136 7.75 4.29 15.08
CA VAL A 136 9.13 3.86 14.77
C VAL A 136 10.12 4.70 15.56
N ILE A 137 11.34 4.20 15.72
CA ILE A 137 12.49 5.03 16.14
C ILE A 137 13.39 5.21 14.92
N PRO A 138 13.48 6.41 14.34
CA PRO A 138 14.35 6.67 13.20
C PRO A 138 15.79 6.23 13.47
N GLU A 139 16.50 5.84 12.42
CA GLU A 139 17.94 5.62 12.51
C GLU A 139 18.61 6.98 12.79
N PRO A 140 19.53 7.06 13.78
CA PRO A 140 20.01 8.35 14.30
C PRO A 140 20.82 9.19 13.31
N THR A 141 21.44 8.59 12.29
CA THR A 141 22.29 9.29 11.31
C THR A 141 21.50 9.66 10.05
N TYR A 142 20.62 8.78 9.59
CA TYR A 142 19.92 8.85 8.30
C TYR A 142 18.40 8.98 8.43
N GLY A 143 17.87 9.08 9.64
CA GLY A 143 16.45 9.28 9.88
C GLY A 143 15.59 8.06 9.56
N GLY A 144 14.35 8.31 9.11
CA GLY A 144 13.33 7.27 8.92
C GLY A 144 13.33 6.60 7.54
N GLN A 145 14.09 7.14 6.59
CA GLN A 145 14.13 6.71 5.19
C GLN A 145 15.42 7.18 4.54
N LEU A 146 16.11 6.28 3.85
CA LEU A 146 17.32 6.60 3.09
C LEU A 146 16.98 7.49 1.88
N GLN A 147 17.70 8.59 1.71
CA GLN A 147 17.66 9.47 0.54
C GLN A 147 18.80 9.17 -0.43
N ASP A 148 18.52 8.39 -1.48
CA ASP A 148 19.52 7.90 -2.44
C ASP A 148 19.84 8.91 -3.56
N PHE A 149 19.19 10.07 -3.56
CA PHE A 149 19.52 11.23 -4.40
C PHE A 149 19.88 12.47 -3.57
N ALA A 150 20.62 13.36 -4.22
CA ALA A 150 20.90 14.69 -3.70
C ALA A 150 20.95 15.73 -4.84
N LEU A 151 20.85 17.00 -4.47
CA LEU A 151 21.03 18.11 -5.42
C LEU A 151 22.47 18.16 -5.99
N PRO A 152 22.70 18.85 -7.13
CA PRO A 152 24.03 18.97 -7.70
C PRO A 152 25.06 19.51 -6.71
N ASN A 153 26.25 18.88 -6.70
CA ASN A 153 27.36 19.15 -5.78
C ASN A 153 27.14 18.74 -4.32
N MET A 154 26.14 17.90 -4.06
CA MET A 154 25.93 17.27 -2.75
C MET A 154 26.10 15.76 -2.85
N GLN A 155 26.28 15.11 -1.70
CA GLN A 155 26.31 13.65 -1.60
C GLN A 155 24.95 13.16 -1.11
N SER A 156 24.40 12.14 -1.78
CA SER A 156 23.26 11.38 -1.27
C SER A 156 23.65 10.65 0.00
N GLU A 157 22.65 10.16 0.74
CA GLU A 157 22.90 9.47 2.01
C GLU A 157 23.66 8.16 1.84
N GLY A 158 23.41 7.47 0.73
CA GLY A 158 24.06 6.24 0.32
C GLY A 158 23.40 5.70 -0.95
N GLN A 159 23.80 4.51 -1.36
CA GLN A 159 23.24 3.80 -2.51
C GLN A 159 22.61 2.48 -2.06
N ILE A 160 21.50 2.12 -2.70
CA ILE A 160 20.77 0.88 -2.45
C ILE A 160 21.37 -0.23 -3.34
N ASP A 161 21.92 -1.26 -2.71
CA ASP A 161 22.38 -2.48 -3.39
C ASP A 161 21.44 -3.64 -3.03
N ILE A 162 20.84 -4.25 -4.06
CA ILE A 162 19.95 -5.39 -3.89
C ILE A 162 20.40 -6.55 -4.78
N THR A 163 20.65 -7.69 -4.14
CA THR A 163 20.94 -8.95 -4.82
C THR A 163 19.88 -9.98 -4.47
N TYR A 164 19.86 -11.11 -5.16
CA TYR A 164 18.82 -12.13 -4.94
C TYR A 164 19.43 -13.53 -4.85
N ASP A 165 19.01 -14.28 -3.82
CA ASP A 165 19.18 -15.73 -3.78
C ASP A 165 17.97 -16.41 -4.43
N GLU A 166 18.21 -17.55 -5.10
CA GLU A 166 17.13 -18.35 -5.66
C GLU A 166 16.58 -19.36 -4.64
N VAL A 167 15.25 -19.43 -4.53
CA VAL A 167 14.54 -20.36 -3.66
C VAL A 167 13.60 -21.23 -4.50
N ALA A 168 13.92 -22.52 -4.62
CA ALA A 168 13.10 -23.46 -5.37
C ALA A 168 11.83 -23.85 -4.59
N VAL A 169 10.66 -23.69 -5.22
CA VAL A 169 9.38 -24.19 -4.72
C VAL A 169 8.77 -25.14 -5.75
N ARG A 170 8.20 -26.26 -5.29
CA ARG A 170 7.72 -27.34 -6.16
C ARG A 170 6.23 -27.58 -5.98
N PHE A 171 5.49 -27.55 -7.08
CA PHE A 171 4.09 -27.98 -7.16
C PHE A 171 3.98 -29.51 -7.06
N LYS A 172 2.80 -30.02 -6.67
CA LYS A 172 2.54 -31.46 -6.52
C LYS A 172 2.72 -32.24 -7.83
N ASP A 173 2.52 -31.62 -8.99
CA ASP A 173 2.75 -32.21 -10.31
C ASP A 173 4.23 -32.25 -10.74
N GLY A 174 5.13 -31.75 -9.88
CA GLY A 174 6.57 -31.75 -10.12
C GLY A 174 7.11 -30.43 -10.71
N THR A 175 6.26 -29.51 -11.16
CA THR A 175 6.67 -28.19 -11.68
C THR A 175 7.46 -27.42 -10.62
N VAL A 176 8.60 -26.83 -10.99
CA VAL A 176 9.44 -26.03 -10.10
C VAL A 176 9.38 -24.57 -10.51
N VAL A 177 9.22 -23.68 -9.53
CA VAL A 177 9.33 -22.23 -9.68
C VAL A 177 10.49 -21.76 -8.80
N MET A 178 11.38 -20.95 -9.37
CA MET A 178 12.49 -20.33 -8.65
C MET A 178 12.04 -18.94 -8.18
N LEU A 179 11.90 -18.75 -6.86
CA LEU A 179 11.59 -17.47 -6.25
C LEU A 179 12.87 -16.66 -6.01
N ARG A 180 12.75 -15.33 -5.98
CA ARG A 180 13.84 -14.43 -5.59
C ARG A 180 13.74 -14.01 -4.13
N LYS A 181 14.74 -14.33 -3.31
CA LYS A 181 14.87 -13.83 -1.94
C LYS A 181 15.84 -12.64 -1.94
N PRO A 182 15.42 -11.42 -1.61
CA PRO A 182 16.28 -10.25 -1.67
C PRO A 182 17.30 -10.21 -0.53
N ASN A 183 18.48 -9.70 -0.87
CA ASN A 183 19.57 -9.36 0.03
C ASN A 183 19.83 -7.86 -0.14
N LEU A 184 19.26 -7.06 0.78
CA LEU A 184 19.37 -5.60 0.77
C LEU A 184 20.63 -5.15 1.53
N LYS A 185 21.37 -4.22 0.93
CA LYS A 185 22.47 -3.49 1.56
C LYS A 185 22.39 -2.01 1.20
N ILE A 186 22.98 -1.19 2.05
CA ILE A 186 23.25 0.22 1.74
C ILE A 186 24.76 0.38 1.70
N VAL A 187 25.25 0.95 0.61
CA VAL A 187 26.67 1.15 0.33
C VAL A 187 26.96 2.64 0.13
N GLU A 188 28.24 3.02 0.15
CA GLU A 188 28.68 4.40 -0.12
C GLU A 188 28.02 5.46 0.80
N LEU A 189 27.91 5.14 2.09
CA LEU A 189 27.37 6.02 3.13
C LEU A 189 28.17 7.33 3.23
N ALA A 190 27.49 8.48 3.17
CA ALA A 190 28.13 9.80 3.12
C ALA A 190 28.18 10.54 4.48
N TYR A 191 27.35 10.17 5.45
CA TYR A 191 27.17 10.91 6.71
C TYR A 191 27.62 10.13 7.95
N GLY A 192 28.40 9.07 7.76
CA GLY A 192 28.94 8.20 8.82
C GLY A 192 28.29 6.81 8.86
N ASP A 193 28.69 5.99 9.83
CA ASP A 193 28.14 4.65 9.98
C ASP A 193 26.69 4.70 10.46
N MET A 194 25.89 3.72 10.02
CA MET A 194 24.58 3.45 10.60
C MET A 194 24.72 2.84 11.99
N HIS A 195 23.68 3.00 12.81
CA HIS A 195 23.53 2.28 14.07
C HIS A 195 23.68 0.75 13.84
N PRO A 196 24.41 0.02 14.70
CA PRO A 196 24.70 -1.41 14.50
C PRO A 196 23.45 -2.29 14.45
N ASP A 197 22.37 -1.87 15.13
CA ASP A 197 21.08 -2.56 15.13
C ASP A 197 20.06 -1.98 14.13
N VAL A 198 20.53 -1.37 13.03
CA VAL A 198 19.64 -0.81 12.01
C VAL A 198 18.70 -1.88 11.44
N LEU A 199 17.42 -1.52 11.34
CA LEU A 199 16.38 -2.30 10.69
C LEU A 199 16.01 -1.61 9.37
N MET A 200 15.94 -2.39 8.30
CA MET A 200 15.70 -1.90 6.94
C MET A 200 14.47 -2.56 6.32
N SER A 201 13.67 -1.78 5.60
CA SER A 201 12.49 -2.28 4.88
C SER A 201 12.44 -1.68 3.47
N ALA A 202 12.76 -2.49 2.45
CA ALA A 202 12.63 -2.11 1.05
C ALA A 202 11.16 -2.07 0.65
N ARG A 203 10.72 -0.99 0.01
CA ARG A 203 9.32 -0.77 -0.38
C ARG A 203 9.23 -0.19 -1.78
N VAL A 204 8.61 -0.92 -2.71
CA VAL A 204 8.22 -0.38 -4.02
C VAL A 204 6.94 0.45 -3.88
N ALA A 205 6.81 1.47 -4.71
CA ALA A 205 5.61 2.30 -4.73
C ALA A 205 4.37 1.46 -5.13
N PRO A 206 3.26 1.50 -4.36
CA PRO A 206 2.01 0.82 -4.73
C PRO A 206 1.24 1.58 -5.83
N PRO A 207 0.30 0.93 -6.55
CA PRO A 207 -0.58 1.63 -7.49
C PRO A 207 -1.52 2.63 -6.78
N MET A 208 -1.86 3.72 -7.46
CA MET A 208 -2.60 4.87 -6.92
C MET A 208 -4.11 4.85 -7.19
N ILE A 209 -4.61 3.82 -7.87
CA ILE A 209 -6.02 3.71 -8.26
C ILE A 209 -6.94 3.42 -7.07
N GLY A 210 -8.10 4.07 -7.04
CA GLY A 210 -9.19 3.77 -6.11
C GLY A 210 -8.93 4.13 -4.66
N LEU A 211 -7.86 4.87 -4.33
CA LEU A 211 -7.49 5.14 -2.95
C LEU A 211 -8.55 5.93 -2.18
N GLY A 212 -9.24 6.90 -2.81
CA GLY A 212 -10.34 7.61 -2.16
C GLY A 212 -11.53 6.71 -1.83
N LEU A 213 -11.77 5.66 -2.63
CA LEU A 213 -12.80 4.65 -2.30
C LEU A 213 -12.39 3.83 -1.06
N LEU A 214 -11.11 3.49 -0.93
CA LEU A 214 -10.58 2.79 0.25
C LEU A 214 -10.59 3.66 1.50
N GLU A 215 -10.23 4.93 1.37
CA GLU A 215 -10.40 5.95 2.43
C GLU A 215 -11.86 6.04 2.88
N SER A 216 -12.78 5.89 1.93
CA SER A 216 -14.22 5.97 2.17
C SER A 216 -14.83 4.74 2.84
N ILE A 217 -14.07 3.66 3.08
CA ILE A 217 -14.57 2.48 3.79
C ILE A 217 -14.75 2.82 5.28
N PRO A 218 -15.94 2.67 5.87
CA PRO A 218 -16.15 2.94 7.29
C PRO A 218 -15.19 2.12 8.16
N GLU A 219 -14.64 2.72 9.22
CA GLU A 219 -13.79 2.00 10.18
C GLU A 219 -14.51 0.79 10.78
N SER A 220 -15.82 0.93 11.08
CA SER A 220 -16.64 -0.17 11.57
C SER A 220 -16.70 -1.38 10.62
N THR A 221 -16.57 -1.17 9.30
CA THR A 221 -16.52 -2.25 8.32
C THR A 221 -15.21 -3.03 8.42
N ILE A 222 -14.07 -2.33 8.54
CA ILE A 222 -12.75 -2.96 8.68
C ILE A 222 -12.66 -3.72 10.03
N LEU A 223 -13.15 -3.11 11.11
CA LEU A 223 -13.23 -3.77 12.42
C LEU A 223 -14.14 -5.01 12.40
N ALA A 224 -15.26 -4.97 11.68
CA ALA A 224 -16.13 -6.12 11.53
C ALA A 224 -15.45 -7.28 10.77
N PHE A 225 -14.54 -7.00 9.83
CA PHE A 225 -13.75 -8.06 9.17
C PHE A 225 -12.80 -8.74 10.15
N ALA A 226 -12.11 -7.98 11.01
CA ALA A 226 -11.21 -8.53 12.01
C ALA A 226 -11.95 -9.43 13.01
N GLU A 227 -13.11 -8.97 13.51
CA GLU A 227 -13.95 -9.76 14.40
C GLU A 227 -14.50 -11.02 13.73
N ALA A 228 -14.91 -10.93 12.46
CA ALA A 228 -15.37 -12.10 11.70
C ALA A 228 -14.27 -13.13 11.49
N GLN A 229 -13.04 -12.70 11.16
CA GLN A 229 -11.88 -13.60 11.01
C GLN A 229 -11.53 -14.29 12.34
N LYS A 230 -11.53 -13.55 13.44
CA LYS A 230 -11.29 -14.09 14.79
C LYS A 230 -12.34 -15.11 15.21
N ALA A 231 -13.60 -14.93 14.79
CA ALA A 231 -14.69 -15.85 15.11
C ALA A 231 -14.69 -17.14 14.27
N ASP A 232 -14.05 -17.15 13.10
CA ASP A 232 -14.02 -18.27 12.15
C ASP A 232 -13.10 -19.44 12.59
N ASN A 233 -12.37 -19.28 13.71
CA ASN A 233 -11.37 -20.25 14.21
C ASN A 233 -10.37 -20.75 13.13
N SER A 234 -10.18 -19.97 12.06
CA SER A 234 -9.19 -20.24 11.02
C SER A 234 -7.81 -19.72 11.45
N SER A 235 -6.77 -19.97 10.65
CA SER A 235 -5.45 -19.39 10.87
C SER A 235 -5.35 -17.90 10.51
N VAL A 236 -6.39 -17.33 9.90
CA VAL A 236 -6.43 -15.94 9.46
C VAL A 236 -7.03 -15.09 10.56
N THR A 237 -6.25 -14.16 11.11
CA THR A 237 -6.61 -13.32 12.26
C THR A 237 -6.13 -11.89 12.06
N GLY A 238 -6.61 -11.27 10.98
CA GLY A 238 -6.23 -9.91 10.62
C GLY A 238 -6.52 -8.91 11.74
N LYS A 239 -5.62 -7.93 11.90
CA LYS A 239 -5.74 -6.90 12.93
C LYS A 239 -5.63 -5.48 12.36
N PRO A 240 -6.34 -4.50 12.94
CA PRO A 240 -6.14 -3.10 12.59
C PRO A 240 -4.79 -2.59 13.10
N ASN A 241 -4.20 -1.63 12.39
CA ASN A 241 -3.11 -0.80 12.91
C ASN A 241 -3.69 0.55 13.32
N TYR A 242 -3.36 1.06 14.50
CA TYR A 242 -3.71 2.42 14.90
C TYR A 242 -2.45 3.27 14.85
N VAL A 243 -2.56 4.45 14.23
CA VAL A 243 -1.44 5.35 13.93
C VAL A 243 -1.79 6.78 14.30
N MET A 244 -0.79 7.62 14.52
CA MET A 244 -1.03 9.03 14.84
C MET A 244 -1.59 9.78 13.62
N ASP A 245 -2.75 10.40 13.77
CA ASP A 245 -3.21 11.47 12.89
C ASP A 245 -2.59 12.78 13.36
N VAL A 246 -1.61 13.29 12.61
CA VAL A 246 -0.81 14.46 13.01
C VAL A 246 -1.62 15.76 13.00
N ARG A 247 -2.75 15.82 12.30
CA ARG A 247 -3.62 16.99 12.29
C ARG A 247 -4.46 17.04 13.56
N THR A 248 -5.02 15.92 13.96
CA THR A 248 -5.93 15.83 15.12
C THR A 248 -5.23 15.48 16.43
N GLN A 249 -3.97 15.03 16.36
CA GLN A 249 -3.15 14.56 17.48
C GLN A 249 -3.82 13.40 18.24
N LYS A 250 -4.44 12.48 17.49
CA LYS A 250 -5.14 11.31 18.01
C LYS A 250 -4.76 10.07 17.22
N MET A 251 -4.80 8.92 17.88
CA MET A 251 -4.71 7.64 17.20
C MET A 251 -5.95 7.42 16.33
N ALA A 252 -5.73 7.04 15.08
CA ALA A 252 -6.76 6.74 14.08
C ALA A 252 -6.43 5.42 13.38
N LEU A 253 -7.43 4.78 12.79
CA LEU A 253 -7.22 3.57 12.00
C LEU A 253 -6.28 3.87 10.81
N GLY A 254 -5.17 3.13 10.76
CA GLY A 254 -4.24 3.14 9.64
C GLY A 254 -4.84 2.45 8.41
N ARG A 255 -4.66 3.06 7.24
CA ARG A 255 -5.28 2.63 5.98
C ARG A 255 -4.28 2.48 4.84
N PHE A 256 -3.27 3.34 4.81
CA PHE A 256 -2.34 3.47 3.69
C PHE A 256 -0.91 3.10 4.07
N GLY A 257 -0.08 2.89 3.05
CA GLY A 257 1.22 2.26 3.18
C GLY A 257 1.15 0.73 3.26
N TRP A 258 2.33 0.10 3.27
CA TRP A 258 2.49 -1.35 3.28
C TRP A 258 2.12 -2.00 4.63
N LYS A 259 2.26 -1.26 5.73
CA LYS A 259 1.91 -1.69 7.09
C LYS A 259 0.77 -0.85 7.71
N ALA A 260 -0.09 -0.27 6.88
CA ALA A 260 -1.19 0.60 7.33
C ALA A 260 -0.68 1.74 8.25
N GLY A 261 0.46 2.35 7.89
CA GLY A 261 1.14 3.38 8.68
C GLY A 261 0.55 4.79 8.60
N GLN A 262 -0.40 5.01 7.69
CA GLN A 262 -0.98 6.34 7.44
C GLN A 262 -2.52 6.29 7.51
N PRO A 263 -3.18 7.23 8.21
CA PRO A 263 -4.62 7.16 8.49
C PRO A 263 -5.49 7.65 7.32
N ASN A 264 -4.97 8.57 6.50
CA ASN A 264 -5.70 9.21 5.41
C ASN A 264 -4.73 9.66 4.28
N LEU A 265 -5.28 10.01 3.13
CA LEU A 265 -4.53 10.41 1.94
C LEU A 265 -3.85 11.77 2.11
N MET A 266 -4.47 12.71 2.81
CA MET A 266 -3.83 14.00 3.12
C MET A 266 -2.50 13.81 3.85
N GLN A 267 -2.48 13.03 4.93
CA GLN A 267 -1.26 12.75 5.68
C GLN A 267 -0.26 11.91 4.87
N GLN A 268 -0.72 10.92 4.11
CA GLN A 268 0.14 10.14 3.21
C GLN A 268 0.82 11.02 2.15
N ASN A 269 0.08 11.95 1.53
CA ASN A 269 0.61 12.88 0.53
C ASN A 269 1.61 13.85 1.14
N ALA A 270 1.28 14.45 2.28
CA ALA A 270 2.17 15.38 2.98
C ALA A 270 3.44 14.68 3.48
N ALA A 271 3.32 13.43 3.97
CA ALA A 271 4.46 12.62 4.37
C ALA A 271 5.34 12.22 3.18
N ALA A 272 4.77 11.99 1.99
CA ALA A 272 5.53 11.73 0.77
C ALA A 272 6.26 12.99 0.27
N PHE A 273 5.63 14.17 0.34
CA PHE A 273 6.33 15.44 0.05
C PHE A 273 7.56 15.62 0.94
N ASN A 274 7.43 15.38 2.24
CA ASN A 274 8.54 15.52 3.18
C ASN A 274 9.58 14.40 3.05
N GLY A 275 9.12 13.15 3.02
CA GLY A 275 9.99 11.97 3.06
C GLY A 275 10.65 11.62 1.73
N ASP A 276 9.97 11.86 0.60
CA ASP A 276 10.42 11.37 -0.70
C ASP A 276 10.98 12.49 -1.60
N VAL A 277 10.49 13.73 -1.41
CA VAL A 277 10.86 14.92 -2.19
C VAL A 277 11.63 15.96 -1.36
N GLY A 278 11.61 15.84 -0.03
CA GLY A 278 12.31 16.76 0.88
C GLY A 278 11.66 18.14 0.97
N LEU A 279 10.33 18.21 0.94
CA LEU A 279 9.56 19.46 0.98
C LEU A 279 8.73 19.57 2.26
N THR A 280 8.70 20.76 2.88
CA THR A 280 7.86 20.99 4.06
C THR A 280 6.40 21.28 3.71
N SER A 281 5.52 21.07 4.68
CA SER A 281 4.09 21.40 4.59
C SER A 281 3.53 21.79 5.95
N SER A 282 2.28 22.26 5.99
CA SER A 282 1.60 22.56 7.26
C SER A 282 1.44 21.35 8.19
N LEU A 283 1.44 20.12 7.64
CA LEU A 283 1.36 18.88 8.42
C LEU A 283 2.74 18.37 8.86
N PHE A 284 3.77 18.63 8.05
CA PHE A 284 5.16 18.25 8.31
C PHE A 284 6.06 19.46 8.07
N PRO A 285 6.16 20.39 9.05
CA PRO A 285 6.83 21.68 8.87
C PRO A 285 8.36 21.61 9.05
N SER A 286 8.89 20.42 9.36
CA SER A 286 10.33 20.23 9.60
C SER A 286 10.96 19.51 8.44
N GLU A 287 12.15 19.97 8.05
CA GLU A 287 12.99 19.31 7.06
C GLU A 287 13.30 17.88 7.48
N ASN A 288 13.33 16.97 6.51
CA ASN A 288 13.59 15.55 6.75
C ASN A 288 15.10 15.26 6.81
N CYS A 289 15.81 15.93 7.72
CA CYS A 289 17.24 15.78 7.89
C CYS A 289 17.62 15.66 9.36
N THR A 290 18.65 14.86 9.64
CA THR A 290 19.20 14.71 10.99
C THR A 290 20.21 15.82 11.30
N SER A 291 20.63 15.88 12.57
CA SER A 291 21.71 16.76 13.01
C SER A 291 23.07 16.44 12.38
N ASN A 292 23.22 15.30 11.70
CA ASN A 292 24.46 14.92 11.02
C ASN A 292 24.48 15.39 9.56
N GLN A 293 23.41 16.06 9.09
CA GLN A 293 23.20 16.42 7.70
C GLN A 293 23.03 17.94 7.54
N ASP A 294 24.14 18.67 7.65
CA ASP A 294 24.15 20.13 7.58
C ASP A 294 23.60 20.70 6.25
N VAL A 295 23.55 19.87 5.19
CA VAL A 295 23.09 20.24 3.84
C VAL A 295 21.70 20.87 3.84
N CYS A 296 20.83 20.50 4.78
CA CYS A 296 19.44 20.99 4.86
C CYS A 296 19.32 22.37 5.51
N THR A 297 20.29 22.77 6.32
CA THR A 297 20.34 24.13 6.87
C THR A 297 21.12 25.10 5.98
N ALA A 298 21.93 24.58 5.07
CA ALA A 298 22.79 25.38 4.19
C ALA A 298 22.09 25.87 2.90
N GLN A 299 20.90 25.36 2.57
CA GLN A 299 20.18 25.71 1.33
C GLN A 299 19.18 26.85 1.50
N HIS A 300 18.84 27.48 0.38
CA HIS A 300 17.72 28.39 0.33
C HIS A 300 16.42 27.57 0.37
N SER A 301 15.52 27.91 1.28
CA SER A 301 14.17 27.35 1.30
C SER A 301 13.36 27.89 0.10
N GLY A 302 12.47 27.05 -0.42
CA GLY A 302 11.49 27.45 -1.44
C GLY A 302 10.28 28.19 -0.87
N GLY A 303 10.16 28.27 0.47
CA GLY A 303 9.06 28.90 1.18
C GLY A 303 8.82 28.26 2.55
N ASP A 304 8.05 28.93 3.41
CA ASP A 304 7.70 28.43 4.76
C ASP A 304 6.18 28.30 4.89
N PRO A 305 5.58 27.11 4.61
CA PRO A 305 6.20 25.92 4.03
C PRO A 305 6.34 25.98 2.50
N GLU A 306 7.17 25.11 1.90
CA GLU A 306 7.29 24.99 0.43
C GLU A 306 5.97 24.54 -0.21
N VAL A 307 5.30 23.55 0.38
CA VAL A 307 4.03 23.03 -0.14
C VAL A 307 2.85 23.70 0.56
N SER A 308 2.23 24.66 -0.13
CA SER A 308 1.02 25.30 0.37
C SER A 308 -0.15 24.33 0.54
N ASP A 309 -1.06 24.62 1.48
CA ASP A 309 -2.30 23.86 1.69
C ASP A 309 -3.15 23.74 0.40
N LYS A 310 -3.10 24.76 -0.46
CA LYS A 310 -3.79 24.73 -1.75
C LYS A 310 -3.25 23.64 -2.67
N ILE A 311 -1.93 23.47 -2.72
CA ILE A 311 -1.28 22.41 -3.51
C ILE A 311 -1.61 21.05 -2.89
N LEU A 312 -1.48 20.90 -1.57
CA LEU A 312 -1.85 19.66 -0.88
C LEU A 312 -3.29 19.24 -1.17
N ASN A 313 -4.25 20.16 -1.09
CA ASN A 313 -5.66 19.88 -1.36
C ASN A 313 -5.90 19.43 -2.81
N PHE A 314 -5.16 19.97 -3.79
CA PHE A 314 -5.27 19.51 -5.18
C PHE A 314 -4.70 18.11 -5.37
N VAL A 315 -3.56 17.81 -4.73
CA VAL A 315 -2.94 16.48 -4.79
C VAL A 315 -3.81 15.45 -4.09
N GLU A 316 -4.35 15.76 -2.90
CA GLU A 316 -5.35 14.94 -2.22
C GLU A 316 -6.55 14.67 -3.12
N PHE A 317 -7.17 15.72 -3.69
CA PHE A 317 -8.30 15.58 -4.58
C PHE A 317 -7.99 14.67 -5.79
N TYR A 318 -6.80 14.78 -6.36
CA TYR A 318 -6.36 13.90 -7.44
C TYR A 318 -6.25 12.45 -6.98
N THR A 319 -5.53 12.19 -5.89
CA THR A 319 -5.35 10.83 -5.34
C THR A 319 -6.66 10.18 -4.87
N GLN A 320 -7.63 10.96 -4.42
CA GLN A 320 -8.97 10.49 -4.06
C GLN A 320 -9.81 10.06 -5.27
N HIS A 321 -9.57 10.64 -6.45
CA HIS A 321 -10.44 10.47 -7.62
C HIS A 321 -9.76 9.74 -8.78
N LEU A 322 -8.60 9.13 -8.59
CA LEU A 322 -8.04 8.18 -9.57
C LEU A 322 -8.93 6.94 -9.66
N ALA A 323 -9.46 6.70 -10.86
CA ALA A 323 -10.42 5.63 -11.08
C ALA A 323 -9.78 4.25 -11.08
N VAL A 324 -10.58 3.25 -10.73
CA VAL A 324 -10.25 1.83 -10.92
C VAL A 324 -10.71 1.41 -12.33
N PRO A 325 -9.87 0.75 -13.15
CA PRO A 325 -10.32 0.21 -14.42
C PRO A 325 -11.30 -0.95 -14.20
N GLN A 326 -12.16 -1.20 -15.19
CA GLN A 326 -13.13 -2.28 -15.13
C GLN A 326 -12.44 -3.65 -15.13
N ARG A 327 -13.03 -4.60 -14.40
CA ARG A 327 -12.67 -6.02 -14.51
C ARG A 327 -13.00 -6.53 -15.91
N ARG A 328 -12.10 -7.33 -16.50
CA ARG A 328 -12.21 -7.88 -17.86
C ARG A 328 -12.77 -9.29 -17.85
N ASN A 329 -13.29 -9.75 -18.99
CA ASN A 329 -13.56 -11.17 -19.27
C ASN A 329 -14.40 -11.92 -18.20
N ILE A 330 -15.35 -11.27 -17.53
CA ILE A 330 -16.07 -11.91 -16.39
C ILE A 330 -16.92 -13.11 -16.80
N ASP A 331 -17.37 -13.15 -18.06
CA ASP A 331 -18.18 -14.25 -18.60
C ASP A 331 -17.31 -15.38 -19.20
N ASP A 332 -15.98 -15.21 -19.24
CA ASP A 332 -15.08 -16.26 -19.72
C ASP A 332 -15.12 -17.46 -18.77
N PRO A 333 -15.44 -18.69 -19.24
CA PRO A 333 -15.52 -19.87 -18.39
C PRO A 333 -14.27 -20.13 -17.56
N LEU A 334 -13.09 -19.78 -18.07
CA LEU A 334 -11.82 -19.96 -17.37
C LEU A 334 -11.68 -18.96 -16.21
N VAL A 335 -12.11 -17.71 -16.41
CA VAL A 335 -12.15 -16.67 -15.36
C VAL A 335 -13.15 -17.03 -14.27
N VAL A 336 -14.34 -17.49 -14.65
CA VAL A 336 -15.38 -17.95 -13.69
C VAL A 336 -14.88 -19.14 -12.88
N ALA A 337 -14.18 -20.10 -13.50
CA ALA A 337 -13.55 -21.21 -12.79
C ALA A 337 -12.44 -20.73 -11.86
N GLY A 338 -11.62 -19.77 -12.30
CA GLY A 338 -10.56 -19.15 -11.51
C GLY A 338 -11.06 -18.42 -10.27
N GLU A 339 -12.17 -17.68 -10.36
CA GLU A 339 -12.79 -17.00 -9.23
C GLU A 339 -13.30 -18.00 -8.18
N LYS A 340 -13.89 -19.11 -8.62
CA LYS A 340 -14.27 -20.21 -7.71
C LYS A 340 -13.05 -20.82 -7.04
N LEU A 341 -11.95 -21.01 -7.78
CA LEU A 341 -10.70 -21.52 -7.21
C LEU A 341 -10.11 -20.53 -6.20
N PHE A 342 -10.10 -19.24 -6.48
CA PHE A 342 -9.66 -18.19 -5.56
C PHE A 342 -10.37 -18.29 -4.21
N ASN A 343 -11.70 -18.51 -4.25
CA ASN A 343 -12.50 -18.73 -3.05
C ASN A 343 -12.21 -20.09 -2.38
N ASN A 344 -12.08 -21.16 -3.16
CA ASN A 344 -11.90 -22.51 -2.61
C ASN A 344 -10.53 -22.71 -1.98
N VAL A 345 -9.47 -22.07 -2.49
CA VAL A 345 -8.14 -22.18 -1.90
C VAL A 345 -7.99 -21.33 -0.63
N GLY A 346 -8.86 -20.33 -0.43
CA GLY A 346 -8.88 -19.48 0.77
C GLY A 346 -8.30 -18.07 0.59
N CYS A 347 -8.08 -17.59 -0.64
CA CYS A 347 -7.54 -16.24 -0.87
C CYS A 347 -8.47 -15.13 -0.36
N GLN A 348 -9.78 -15.33 -0.48
CA GLN A 348 -10.84 -14.41 -0.06
C GLN A 348 -10.89 -14.16 1.45
N ASN A 349 -10.22 -15.00 2.26
CA ASN A 349 -10.20 -14.84 3.71
C ASN A 349 -9.57 -13.51 4.13
N CYS A 350 -8.60 -13.01 3.34
CA CYS A 350 -8.06 -11.65 3.45
C CYS A 350 -8.49 -10.76 2.27
N HIS A 351 -8.50 -11.30 1.05
CA HIS A 351 -8.82 -10.54 -0.16
C HIS A 351 -10.33 -10.45 -0.43
N ARG A 352 -11.06 -9.83 0.49
CA ARG A 352 -12.52 -9.69 0.48
C ARG A 352 -13.02 -8.79 -0.66
N THR A 353 -14.14 -9.17 -1.25
CA THR A 353 -14.82 -8.38 -2.29
C THR A 353 -16.16 -7.82 -1.79
N GLY A 354 -16.77 -6.91 -2.54
CA GLY A 354 -18.10 -6.40 -2.24
C GLY A 354 -18.19 -5.51 -1.00
N ILE A 355 -17.43 -4.43 -0.99
CA ILE A 355 -17.39 -3.49 0.14
C ILE A 355 -18.27 -2.27 -0.18
N GLN A 356 -19.03 -1.82 0.82
CA GLN A 356 -19.81 -0.59 0.72
C GLN A 356 -19.02 0.58 1.31
N THR A 357 -18.75 1.61 0.49
CA THR A 357 -18.18 2.87 1.00
C THR A 357 -19.23 3.66 1.78
N GLY A 358 -18.77 4.41 2.78
CA GLY A 358 -19.58 5.32 3.56
C GLY A 358 -19.92 6.61 2.82
N THR A 359 -20.53 7.55 3.54
CA THR A 359 -20.75 8.91 3.04
C THR A 359 -19.58 9.79 3.46
N GLN A 360 -18.96 10.46 2.49
CA GLN A 360 -17.87 11.42 2.70
C GLN A 360 -18.37 12.83 2.37
N GLU A 361 -18.19 13.75 3.32
CA GLU A 361 -18.60 15.14 3.14
C GLU A 361 -17.81 15.79 2.00
N GLY A 362 -18.50 16.51 1.11
CA GLY A 362 -17.87 17.16 -0.05
C GLY A 362 -17.39 16.22 -1.17
N LEU A 363 -17.48 14.89 -0.98
CA LEU A 363 -16.95 13.87 -1.90
C LEU A 363 -18.03 12.89 -2.38
N PRO A 364 -19.10 13.36 -3.05
CA PRO A 364 -20.22 12.51 -3.46
C PRO A 364 -19.85 11.45 -4.51
N ALA A 365 -18.76 11.64 -5.26
CA ALA A 365 -18.34 10.70 -6.30
C ALA A 365 -17.87 9.34 -5.74
N ILE A 366 -17.20 9.36 -4.59
CA ILE A 366 -16.65 8.17 -3.90
C ILE A 366 -17.53 7.70 -2.73
N SER A 367 -18.58 8.45 -2.41
CA SER A 367 -19.56 8.12 -1.37
C SER A 367 -20.57 7.07 -1.84
N ASN A 368 -20.99 6.19 -0.92
CA ASN A 368 -22.06 5.21 -1.12
C ASN A 368 -21.87 4.36 -2.40
N GLN A 369 -20.64 3.92 -2.66
CA GLN A 369 -20.28 3.01 -3.74
C GLN A 369 -20.20 1.56 -3.24
N THR A 370 -20.76 0.63 -4.00
CA THR A 370 -20.42 -0.79 -3.86
C THR A 370 -19.20 -1.06 -4.74
N ILE A 371 -18.13 -1.54 -4.12
CA ILE A 371 -16.81 -1.70 -4.74
C ILE A 371 -16.27 -3.12 -4.56
N HIS A 372 -15.31 -3.52 -5.41
CA HIS A 372 -14.70 -4.85 -5.41
C HIS A 372 -13.17 -4.75 -5.37
N PRO A 373 -12.58 -4.35 -4.23
CA PRO A 373 -11.15 -4.09 -4.14
C PRO A 373 -10.30 -5.33 -3.86
N TYR A 374 -10.92 -6.44 -3.41
CA TYR A 374 -10.20 -7.67 -3.03
C TYR A 374 -9.18 -7.40 -1.91
N THR A 375 -9.65 -6.82 -0.80
CA THR A 375 -8.86 -6.50 0.40
C THR A 375 -9.79 -6.31 1.60
N ASP A 376 -9.34 -6.69 2.78
CA ASP A 376 -9.95 -6.32 4.07
C ASP A 376 -9.27 -5.12 4.74
N MET A 377 -8.17 -4.63 4.17
CA MET A 377 -7.29 -3.57 4.69
C MET A 377 -6.66 -3.86 6.07
N LEU A 378 -6.69 -5.11 6.53
CA LEU A 378 -6.11 -5.52 7.81
C LEU A 378 -4.63 -5.93 7.65
N LEU A 379 -3.92 -5.95 8.77
CA LEU A 379 -2.57 -6.53 8.87
C LEU A 379 -2.66 -8.03 9.07
N HIS A 380 -1.87 -8.79 8.32
CA HIS A 380 -1.74 -10.24 8.45
C HIS A 380 -0.27 -10.65 8.55
N ASP A 381 0.03 -11.65 9.38
CA ASP A 381 1.35 -12.29 9.40
C ASP A 381 1.53 -13.11 8.12
N MET A 382 2.42 -12.64 7.23
CA MET A 382 2.71 -13.27 5.94
C MET A 382 3.90 -14.23 5.99
N GLY A 383 4.36 -14.58 7.19
CA GLY A 383 5.42 -15.54 7.44
C GLY A 383 6.83 -14.96 7.33
N GLU A 384 7.80 -15.76 7.78
CA GLU A 384 9.22 -15.40 7.81
C GLU A 384 9.78 -15.05 6.42
N GLY A 385 9.28 -15.72 5.38
CA GLY A 385 9.70 -15.47 4.01
C GLY A 385 9.49 -14.02 3.57
N LEU A 386 8.49 -13.33 4.13
CA LEU A 386 8.17 -11.93 3.83
C LEU A 386 8.48 -10.99 5.00
N SER A 387 9.25 -11.42 6.01
CA SER A 387 9.68 -10.54 7.10
C SER A 387 10.67 -9.49 6.59
N ASP A 388 10.43 -8.22 6.94
CA ASP A 388 11.45 -7.16 6.87
C ASP A 388 12.13 -6.92 8.23
N ASN A 389 11.73 -7.67 9.27
CA ASN A 389 12.16 -7.53 10.67
C ASN A 389 11.96 -6.13 11.29
N ARG A 390 11.35 -5.19 10.57
CA ARG A 390 11.20 -3.79 10.95
C ARG A 390 9.76 -3.53 11.40
N PRO A 391 9.49 -3.34 12.70
CA PRO A 391 8.13 -3.06 13.13
C PRO A 391 7.70 -1.62 12.77
N GLU A 392 6.39 -1.39 12.72
CA GLU A 392 5.77 -0.09 12.44
C GLU A 392 4.43 0.01 13.18
N TYR A 393 4.40 0.81 14.24
CA TYR A 393 3.31 0.83 15.23
C TYR A 393 3.03 -0.59 15.77
N ALA A 394 1.80 -1.10 15.63
CA ALA A 394 1.43 -2.44 16.06
C ALA A 394 1.81 -3.53 15.04
N ALA A 395 2.27 -3.16 13.84
CA ALA A 395 2.74 -4.13 12.85
C ALA A 395 4.13 -4.63 13.20
N SER A 396 4.30 -5.94 13.27
CA SER A 396 5.60 -6.61 13.39
C SER A 396 6.34 -6.63 12.04
N GLY A 397 7.55 -7.18 12.02
CA GLY A 397 8.33 -7.37 10.80
C GLY A 397 7.66 -8.28 9.75
N ARG A 398 6.76 -9.17 10.18
CA ARG A 398 6.08 -10.16 9.33
C ARG A 398 4.69 -9.74 8.89
N GLU A 399 4.18 -8.66 9.46
CA GLU A 399 2.81 -8.22 9.23
C GLU A 399 2.73 -7.17 8.12
N TRP A 400 1.85 -7.44 7.16
CA TRP A 400 1.60 -6.59 6.00
C TRP A 400 0.11 -6.36 5.83
N ARG A 401 -0.24 -5.17 5.36
CA ARG A 401 -1.62 -4.84 5.01
C ARG A 401 -2.02 -5.60 3.75
N THR A 402 -3.20 -6.22 3.74
CA THR A 402 -3.76 -6.84 2.53
C THR A 402 -3.86 -5.80 1.41
N ALA A 403 -3.07 -5.94 0.35
CA ALA A 403 -3.13 -5.04 -0.79
C ALA A 403 -4.42 -5.30 -1.61
N PRO A 404 -5.11 -4.25 -2.10
CA PRO A 404 -6.22 -4.44 -3.04
C PRO A 404 -5.70 -5.06 -4.35
N LEU A 405 -6.45 -6.03 -4.90
CA LEU A 405 -6.09 -6.73 -6.14
C LEU A 405 -6.81 -6.16 -7.37
N TRP A 406 -7.72 -5.20 -7.22
CA TRP A 406 -8.34 -4.55 -8.38
C TRP A 406 -7.29 -3.93 -9.32
N GLY A 407 -7.49 -4.06 -10.61
CA GLY A 407 -6.53 -3.61 -11.61
C GLY A 407 -5.24 -4.42 -11.68
N ILE A 408 -4.96 -5.42 -10.81
CA ILE A 408 -3.66 -6.10 -10.81
C ILE A 408 -3.28 -6.71 -12.18
N GLY A 409 -4.27 -7.13 -12.97
CA GLY A 409 -4.09 -7.64 -14.33
C GLY A 409 -3.67 -6.61 -15.37
N TYR A 410 -3.72 -5.31 -15.02
CA TYR A 410 -3.27 -4.20 -15.85
C TYR A 410 -1.81 -3.79 -15.57
N THR A 411 -1.13 -4.41 -14.60
CA THR A 411 0.23 -3.99 -14.18
C THR A 411 1.23 -4.04 -15.35
N GLU A 412 1.25 -5.12 -16.13
CA GLU A 412 2.19 -5.27 -17.26
C GLU A 412 1.94 -4.21 -18.34
N GLU A 413 0.69 -3.92 -18.69
CA GLU A 413 0.37 -2.93 -19.73
C GLU A 413 0.63 -1.48 -19.30
N VAL A 414 0.49 -1.17 -18.00
CA VAL A 414 0.74 0.17 -17.45
C VAL A 414 2.22 0.41 -17.22
N ASN A 415 2.90 -0.54 -16.56
CA ASN A 415 4.25 -0.37 -16.04
C ASN A 415 5.34 -1.02 -16.91
N GLY A 416 4.99 -1.94 -17.80
CA GLY A 416 5.96 -2.70 -18.61
C GLY A 416 6.72 -3.78 -17.84
N HIS A 417 6.22 -4.14 -16.65
CA HIS A 417 6.77 -5.18 -15.79
C HIS A 417 5.70 -5.78 -14.86
N THR A 418 6.03 -6.89 -14.19
CA THR A 418 5.14 -7.61 -13.24
C THR A 418 5.80 -7.90 -11.89
N TYR A 419 6.53 -6.92 -11.34
CA TYR A 419 7.07 -7.01 -9.98
C TYR A 419 5.98 -6.81 -8.91
N PHE A 420 5.84 -7.75 -7.98
CA PHE A 420 4.82 -7.76 -6.93
C PHE A 420 5.42 -7.92 -5.53
N LEU A 421 4.54 -7.78 -4.51
CA LEU A 421 4.86 -7.72 -3.08
C LEU A 421 5.53 -6.39 -2.68
N HIS A 422 5.80 -6.22 -1.39
CA HIS A 422 6.24 -4.95 -0.82
C HIS A 422 7.57 -4.47 -1.39
N ASP A 423 8.46 -5.38 -1.75
CA ASP A 423 9.82 -5.11 -2.27
C ASP A 423 10.01 -5.50 -3.74
N GLY A 424 8.93 -5.84 -4.45
CA GLY A 424 8.99 -6.21 -5.86
C GLY A 424 9.72 -7.54 -6.16
N ARG A 425 9.99 -8.38 -5.15
CA ARG A 425 10.75 -9.63 -5.36
C ARG A 425 10.07 -10.62 -6.30
N ALA A 426 8.73 -10.67 -6.32
CA ALA A 426 7.99 -11.61 -7.14
C ALA A 426 7.85 -11.08 -8.57
N ARG A 427 8.32 -11.83 -9.57
CA ARG A 427 8.32 -11.41 -10.99
C ARG A 427 7.00 -11.65 -11.71
N ASN A 428 6.06 -12.34 -11.05
CA ASN A 428 4.73 -12.64 -11.57
C ASN A 428 3.81 -13.06 -10.42
N LEU A 429 2.53 -13.22 -10.71
CA LEU A 429 1.50 -13.59 -9.72
C LEU A 429 1.75 -14.97 -9.10
N THR A 430 2.30 -15.93 -9.85
CA THR A 430 2.64 -17.25 -9.30
C THR A 430 3.72 -17.12 -8.22
N GLU A 431 4.79 -16.39 -8.49
CA GLU A 431 5.83 -16.13 -7.48
C GLU A 431 5.26 -15.40 -6.26
N ALA A 432 4.37 -14.43 -6.47
CA ALA A 432 3.74 -13.69 -5.39
C ALA A 432 2.93 -14.61 -4.47
N ILE A 433 2.11 -15.50 -5.04
CA ILE A 433 1.34 -16.50 -4.30
C ILE A 433 2.27 -17.44 -3.52
N LEU A 434 3.36 -17.90 -4.13
CA LEU A 434 4.28 -18.86 -3.50
C LEU A 434 5.12 -18.27 -2.36
N TRP A 435 5.25 -16.94 -2.32
CA TRP A 435 5.85 -16.22 -1.20
C TRP A 435 4.94 -16.08 0.02
N HIS A 436 3.63 -16.26 -0.12
CA HIS A 436 2.72 -16.22 1.02
C HIS A 436 3.12 -17.28 2.05
N GLY A 437 2.97 -16.96 3.32
CA GLY A 437 3.22 -17.86 4.44
C GLY A 437 2.43 -17.37 5.65
N GLY A 438 2.82 -17.78 6.86
CA GLY A 438 2.14 -17.34 8.08
C GLY A 438 0.66 -17.71 8.05
N GLU A 439 -0.23 -16.74 8.21
CA GLU A 439 -1.69 -16.93 8.16
C GLU A 439 -2.17 -17.48 6.80
N ALA A 440 -1.46 -17.16 5.72
CA ALA A 440 -1.78 -17.57 4.35
C ALA A 440 -1.14 -18.91 3.92
N GLU A 441 -0.41 -19.59 4.82
CA GLU A 441 0.30 -20.83 4.49
C GLU A 441 -0.66 -21.92 3.96
N ALA A 442 -1.83 -22.09 4.58
CA ALA A 442 -2.83 -23.05 4.13
C ALA A 442 -3.29 -22.79 2.68
N ALA A 443 -3.54 -21.53 2.32
CA ALA A 443 -3.95 -21.15 0.98
C ALA A 443 -2.84 -21.42 -0.06
N LYS A 444 -1.58 -21.11 0.29
CA LYS A 444 -0.43 -21.46 -0.55
C LYS A 444 -0.33 -22.97 -0.76
N GLN A 445 -0.47 -23.78 0.28
CA GLN A 445 -0.42 -25.25 0.15
C GLN A 445 -1.55 -25.79 -0.74
N ASN A 446 -2.74 -25.20 -0.66
CA ASN A 446 -3.84 -25.53 -1.58
C ASN A 446 -3.48 -25.20 -3.03
N VAL A 447 -2.86 -24.04 -3.31
CA VAL A 447 -2.38 -23.68 -4.64
C VAL A 447 -1.29 -24.63 -5.15
N LEU A 448 -0.36 -25.06 -4.27
CA LEU A 448 0.68 -26.03 -4.61
C LEU A 448 0.12 -27.41 -5.01
N ALA A 449 -1.09 -27.74 -4.54
CA ALA A 449 -1.80 -28.97 -4.85
C ALA A 449 -2.64 -28.91 -6.14
N LEU A 450 -2.92 -27.71 -6.68
CA LEU A 450 -3.69 -27.53 -7.91
C LEU A 450 -2.99 -28.15 -9.12
N SER A 451 -3.77 -28.71 -10.03
CA SER A 451 -3.32 -29.11 -11.37
C SER A 451 -2.93 -27.89 -12.22
N LYS A 452 -2.17 -28.11 -13.30
CA LYS A 452 -1.81 -27.03 -14.24
C LYS A 452 -3.04 -26.27 -14.75
N SER A 453 -4.11 -26.96 -15.15
CA SER A 453 -5.33 -26.32 -15.65
C SER A 453 -6.04 -25.46 -14.60
N GLU A 454 -6.03 -25.88 -13.33
CA GLU A 454 -6.59 -25.09 -12.24
C GLU A 454 -5.73 -23.86 -11.94
N ARG A 455 -4.40 -24.00 -12.00
CA ARG A 455 -3.48 -22.85 -11.86
C ARG A 455 -3.67 -21.85 -13.00
N ASP A 456 -3.80 -22.33 -14.24
CA ASP A 456 -4.07 -21.48 -15.41
C ASP A 456 -5.41 -20.73 -15.22
N ALA A 457 -6.44 -21.40 -14.67
CA ALA A 457 -7.72 -20.77 -14.35
C ALA A 457 -7.61 -19.70 -13.25
N LEU A 458 -6.94 -20.01 -12.14
CA LEU A 458 -6.70 -19.05 -11.06
C LEU A 458 -5.97 -17.80 -11.57
N LEU A 459 -4.93 -17.98 -12.39
CA LEU A 459 -4.20 -16.88 -13.01
C LEU A 459 -5.05 -16.11 -14.02
N ALA A 460 -5.92 -16.77 -14.79
CA ALA A 460 -6.86 -16.09 -15.68
C ALA A 460 -7.80 -15.16 -14.90
N PHE A 461 -8.30 -15.60 -13.75
CA PHE A 461 -9.09 -14.76 -12.84
C PHE A 461 -8.30 -13.56 -12.33
N LEU A 462 -7.10 -13.76 -11.79
CA LEU A 462 -6.29 -12.66 -11.26
C LEU A 462 -5.90 -11.64 -12.36
N ASN A 463 -5.59 -12.11 -13.58
CA ASN A 463 -5.31 -11.23 -14.71
C ASN A 463 -6.56 -10.52 -15.27
N SER A 464 -7.76 -11.01 -14.90
CA SER A 464 -9.01 -10.36 -15.24
C SER A 464 -9.28 -9.12 -14.38
N LEU A 465 -8.70 -9.05 -13.18
CA LEU A 465 -8.93 -8.00 -12.18
C LEU A 465 -8.38 -6.64 -12.55
#